data_AF-A0A945CH21-F1
#
_entry.id   AF-A0A945CH21-F1
#
_cell.length_a   1.000
_cell.length_b   1.000
_cell.length_c   1.000
_cell.angle_alpha   90.00
_cell.angle_beta   90.00
_cell.angle_gamma   90.00
#
_symmetry.space_group_name_H-M   'P 1'
#
loop_
_entity.id
_entity.type
_entity.pdbx_description
1 polymer ?
#
loop_
_entity_poly.entity_id
_entity_poly.type
_entity_poly.pdbx_seq_one_letter_code
_entity_poly.pdbx_strand_id
1 'polypeptide(L)'
;MTEIFDRFVHPNLLWHSSPGENREKILKEGLRPRGSVRGYQRKRPVWFYNSPRHYCAASETNHDEGIHGFLCCLEWERAEQGIEFSFESPYVVTVYHQIPPTEILGDFPCRKAANPESLAEVVIEILGIEWAEEVADRCGDPARSWEQQTSLAWTLLSLKPEVYESAQLSHRLISESLQGSVDVSALVEMYSRCPPGFRASFEDNYYAVYEIPHFGRALFVTGARSELFSTLAALLEGDRPASDDPRDEFIAAAFRGLSVEDIGLAVLETLCARRANLPEGTRETMLRWLEDHCEESEKGAIYMVRFADSNFLAREGERGIGAATRILKATGRDYVEMLLELTEADYPPTHFGVCDVLGALQDERAIPYLSSSLSHQDKTRRASAVAALDRIGTPKAVELIRSMQSDRAVQVKKAVESALARH
;
A
#
# COMPACT_ATOMS: atom_id res chain seq x y z
N MET A 1 22.47 0.48 -16.86
CA MET A 1 21.80 -0.82 -16.60
C MET A 1 21.51 -1.04 -15.10
N THR A 2 22.22 -0.36 -14.17
CA THR A 2 22.13 -0.53 -12.68
C THR A 2 21.14 0.33 -11.95
N GLU A 3 20.77 1.51 -12.42
CA GLU A 3 19.82 2.37 -11.67
C GLU A 3 18.36 2.06 -12.00
N ILE A 4 18.17 0.99 -12.75
CA ILE A 4 17.15 0.84 -13.77
C ILE A 4 16.20 -0.27 -13.34
N PHE A 5 16.75 -1.47 -13.14
CA PHE A 5 16.06 -2.59 -12.50
C PHE A 5 15.72 -2.33 -11.05
N ASP A 6 16.29 -1.28 -10.50
CA ASP A 6 15.94 -0.67 -9.23
C ASP A 6 14.52 -0.11 -9.24
N ARG A 7 13.71 -0.28 -10.29
CA ARG A 7 12.36 0.29 -10.38
C ARG A 7 11.40 -0.56 -11.19
N PHE A 8 11.47 -1.88 -11.21
CA PHE A 8 10.41 -2.72 -11.86
C PHE A 8 9.33 -3.13 -10.80
N VAL A 9 8.07 -3.46 -11.17
CA VAL A 9 6.68 -3.39 -10.56
C VAL A 9 5.74 -3.53 -11.78
N HIS A 10 5.53 -4.75 -12.28
CA HIS A 10 4.47 -4.97 -13.27
C HIS A 10 3.35 -5.74 -12.57
N PRO A 11 2.07 -5.34 -12.69
CA PRO A 11 0.98 -5.94 -11.93
C PRO A 11 0.86 -7.46 -12.15
N ASN A 12 1.28 -7.91 -13.34
CA ASN A 12 1.28 -9.33 -13.69
C ASN A 12 2.61 -10.03 -13.43
N LEU A 13 3.74 -9.34 -13.24
CA LEU A 13 5.03 -10.01 -13.03
C LEU A 13 5.42 -10.01 -11.56
N LEU A 14 5.52 -11.20 -10.99
CA LEU A 14 5.77 -11.42 -9.58
C LEU A 14 7.07 -12.16 -9.35
N TRP A 15 7.74 -11.81 -8.26
CA TRP A 15 9.07 -12.26 -7.91
C TRP A 15 9.05 -13.01 -6.59
N HIS A 16 9.56 -14.23 -6.57
CA HIS A 16 9.58 -15.06 -5.37
C HIS A 16 10.97 -15.62 -5.11
N SER A 17 11.32 -15.83 -3.83
CA SER A 17 12.56 -16.47 -3.41
C SER A 17 12.27 -17.67 -2.53
N SER A 18 12.89 -18.82 -2.80
CA SER A 18 12.74 -20.04 -1.99
C SER A 18 14.06 -20.82 -1.90
N PRO A 19 14.28 -21.60 -0.81
CA PRO A 19 15.41 -22.53 -0.74
C PRO A 19 15.44 -23.50 -1.91
N GLY A 20 16.65 -23.77 -2.42
CA GLY A 20 16.95 -24.55 -3.60
C GLY A 20 16.55 -26.02 -3.49
N GLU A 21 16.50 -26.57 -2.27
CA GLU A 21 15.90 -27.88 -2.01
C GLU A 21 14.41 -27.98 -2.44
N ASN A 22 13.71 -26.84 -2.52
CA ASN A 22 12.33 -26.78 -3.00
C ASN A 22 12.23 -26.49 -4.51
N ARG A 23 13.34 -26.21 -5.20
CA ARG A 23 13.37 -25.75 -6.59
C ARG A 23 12.66 -26.70 -7.55
N GLU A 24 13.09 -27.96 -7.58
CA GLU A 24 12.50 -28.96 -8.49
C GLU A 24 11.02 -29.18 -8.20
N LYS A 25 10.64 -29.14 -6.92
CA LYS A 25 9.24 -29.24 -6.51
C LYS A 25 8.42 -28.04 -6.98
N ILE A 26 8.93 -26.82 -6.86
CA ILE A 26 8.25 -25.60 -7.30
C ILE A 26 8.07 -25.61 -8.83
N LEU A 27 9.11 -25.96 -9.58
CA LEU A 27 9.03 -26.05 -11.04
C LEU A 27 8.05 -27.13 -11.52
N LYS A 28 7.91 -28.22 -10.75
CA LYS A 28 7.01 -29.33 -11.10
C LYS A 28 5.57 -29.15 -10.63
N GLU A 29 5.39 -28.62 -9.43
CA GLU A 29 4.10 -28.57 -8.72
C GLU A 29 3.53 -27.15 -8.60
N GLY A 30 4.31 -26.13 -8.94
CA GLY A 30 3.96 -24.72 -8.76
C GLY A 30 4.23 -24.21 -7.34
N LEU A 31 4.01 -22.91 -7.12
CA LEU A 31 4.10 -22.31 -5.80
C LEU A 31 2.79 -22.55 -5.04
N ARG A 32 2.88 -23.33 -3.97
CA ARG A 32 1.72 -23.69 -3.14
C ARG A 32 1.75 -22.94 -1.81
N PRO A 33 0.68 -22.23 -1.45
CA PRO A 33 0.47 -21.79 -0.08
C PRO A 33 0.54 -22.99 0.88
N ARG A 34 1.43 -22.98 1.88
CA ARG A 34 1.68 -24.15 2.76
C ARG A 34 0.68 -24.26 3.92
N GLY A 35 0.28 -25.49 4.28
CA GLY A 35 -0.39 -25.81 5.57
C GLY A 35 -1.85 -26.27 5.46
N SER A 36 -2.27 -27.14 6.38
CA SER A 36 -3.69 -27.46 6.59
C SER A 36 -4.37 -26.32 7.36
N VAL A 37 -5.64 -26.07 7.04
CA VAL A 37 -6.46 -25.01 7.65
C VAL A 37 -6.47 -25.18 9.17
N ARG A 38 -5.94 -24.21 9.91
CA ARG A 38 -6.08 -24.10 11.37
C ARG A 38 -6.57 -22.69 11.74
N GLY A 39 -7.88 -22.48 11.72
CA GLY A 39 -8.50 -21.18 12.04
C GLY A 39 -8.22 -20.10 10.99
N TYR A 40 -8.07 -18.84 11.39
CA TYR A 40 -7.83 -17.68 10.49
C TYR A 40 -6.51 -17.69 9.72
N GLN A 41 -5.64 -18.67 9.98
CA GLN A 41 -4.56 -18.96 9.06
C GLN A 41 -5.17 -19.65 7.83
N ARG A 42 -5.67 -18.83 6.89
CA ARG A 42 -5.68 -19.19 5.46
C ARG A 42 -4.28 -19.73 5.14
N LYS A 43 -4.22 -20.69 4.19
CA LYS A 43 -2.98 -21.35 3.72
C LYS A 43 -1.82 -20.36 3.78
N ARG A 44 -0.66 -20.69 4.39
CA ARG A 44 0.48 -19.77 4.50
C ARG A 44 0.68 -19.12 3.13
N PRO A 45 0.33 -17.84 2.97
CA PRO A 45 0.29 -17.27 1.65
C PRO A 45 1.71 -17.23 1.09
N VAL A 46 1.80 -17.24 -0.23
CA VAL A 46 3.09 -17.06 -0.87
C VAL A 46 3.29 -15.57 -1.08
N TRP A 47 4.36 -15.05 -0.49
CA TRP A 47 4.77 -13.67 -0.68
C TRP A 47 5.56 -13.55 -1.96
N PHE A 48 5.16 -12.55 -2.73
CA PHE A 48 5.84 -12.11 -3.92
C PHE A 48 6.23 -10.66 -3.75
N TYR A 49 7.30 -10.27 -4.43
CA TYR A 49 7.48 -8.87 -4.75
C TYR A 49 6.82 -8.66 -6.11
N ASN A 50 5.97 -7.67 -6.28
CA ASN A 50 5.62 -7.21 -7.63
C ASN A 50 6.80 -6.42 -8.22
N SER A 51 7.75 -5.97 -7.37
CA SER A 51 8.87 -5.11 -7.72
C SER A 51 10.24 -5.77 -7.68
N PRO A 52 10.99 -5.86 -8.80
CA PRO A 52 12.42 -6.14 -8.88
C PRO A 52 13.32 -5.39 -7.93
N ARG A 53 13.12 -4.08 -7.74
CA ARG A 53 13.91 -3.33 -6.76
C ARG A 53 13.81 -3.94 -5.38
N HIS A 54 12.57 -4.16 -4.96
CA HIS A 54 12.27 -4.62 -3.62
C HIS A 54 12.62 -6.10 -3.46
N TYR A 55 12.51 -6.86 -4.54
CA TYR A 55 13.07 -8.21 -4.62
C TYR A 55 14.58 -8.19 -4.43
N CYS A 56 15.34 -7.34 -5.12
CA CYS A 56 16.80 -7.20 -4.95
C CYS A 56 17.15 -6.77 -3.52
N ALA A 57 16.57 -5.68 -3.02
CA ALA A 57 16.83 -5.17 -1.67
C ALA A 57 16.49 -6.20 -0.57
N ALA A 58 15.44 -7.00 -0.74
CA ALA A 58 15.13 -8.09 0.19
C ALA A 58 16.09 -9.29 0.04
N SER A 59 16.56 -9.55 -1.18
CA SER A 59 17.49 -10.62 -1.50
C SER A 59 18.92 -10.32 -1.03
N GLU A 60 19.30 -9.04 -0.87
CA GLU A 60 20.60 -8.61 -0.31
C GLU A 60 20.88 -9.18 1.08
N THR A 61 19.84 -9.37 1.88
CA THR A 61 19.94 -9.99 3.21
C THR A 61 19.97 -11.53 3.19
N ASN A 62 19.73 -12.15 2.03
CA ASN A 62 19.53 -13.59 1.84
C ASN A 62 20.38 -14.19 0.70
N HIS A 63 21.56 -13.63 0.42
CA HIS A 63 22.51 -14.11 -0.60
C HIS A 63 23.23 -15.42 -0.23
N ASP A 64 22.50 -16.41 0.24
CA ASP A 64 23.03 -17.75 0.49
C ASP A 64 23.08 -18.53 -0.84
N GLU A 65 24.13 -19.35 -1.05
CA GLU A 65 24.33 -20.11 -2.30
C GLU A 65 23.18 -21.10 -2.58
N GLY A 66 22.37 -21.38 -1.57
CA GLY A 66 21.23 -22.29 -1.64
C GLY A 66 19.88 -21.66 -2.00
N ILE A 67 19.73 -20.35 -2.27
CA ILE A 67 18.42 -19.72 -2.55
C ILE A 67 18.21 -19.45 -4.04
N HIS A 68 17.03 -19.82 -4.56
CA HIS A 68 16.60 -19.56 -5.93
C HIS A 68 15.47 -18.52 -6.00
N GLY A 69 15.56 -17.67 -7.02
CA GLY A 69 14.57 -16.71 -7.46
C GLY A 69 13.67 -17.30 -8.55
N PHE A 70 12.42 -16.86 -8.58
CA PHE A 70 11.42 -17.28 -9.56
C PHE A 70 10.70 -16.03 -10.08
N LEU A 71 10.66 -15.89 -11.41
CA LEU A 71 9.83 -14.91 -12.11
C LEU A 71 8.53 -15.57 -12.52
N CYS A 72 7.40 -15.02 -12.10
CA CYS A 72 6.07 -15.53 -12.37
C CYS A 72 5.23 -14.50 -13.13
N CYS A 73 4.30 -14.95 -13.95
CA CYS A 73 3.30 -14.11 -14.62
C CYS A 73 1.89 -14.52 -14.18
N LEU A 74 1.14 -13.61 -13.55
CA LEU A 74 -0.28 -13.78 -13.24
C LEU A 74 -1.14 -13.18 -14.35
N GLU A 75 -2.11 -13.95 -14.85
CA GLU A 75 -3.14 -13.43 -15.76
C GLU A 75 -4.22 -12.69 -14.95
N TRP A 76 -4.32 -11.38 -15.16
CA TRP A 76 -5.25 -10.48 -14.45
C TRP A 76 -6.73 -10.82 -14.67
N GLU A 77 -7.12 -11.39 -15.81
CA GLU A 77 -8.51 -11.79 -16.05
C GLU A 77 -8.98 -12.89 -15.09
N ARG A 78 -8.06 -13.67 -14.50
CA ARG A 78 -8.39 -14.58 -13.40
C ARG A 78 -8.51 -13.83 -12.07
N ALA A 79 -7.80 -12.72 -11.89
CA ALA A 79 -7.83 -11.91 -10.67
C ALA A 79 -9.23 -11.35 -10.37
N GLU A 80 -9.93 -10.90 -11.40
CA GLU A 80 -11.31 -10.40 -11.30
C GLU A 80 -12.35 -11.50 -11.02
N GLN A 81 -12.04 -12.77 -11.33
CA GLN A 81 -12.95 -13.91 -11.20
C GLN A 81 -12.83 -14.66 -9.86
N GLY A 82 -12.28 -14.01 -8.84
CA GLY A 82 -12.21 -14.54 -7.48
C GLY A 82 -10.85 -15.08 -7.05
N ILE A 83 -9.73 -14.56 -7.60
CA ILE A 83 -8.44 -14.72 -6.93
C ILE A 83 -8.39 -13.73 -5.77
N GLU A 84 -8.37 -14.25 -4.55
CA GLU A 84 -8.00 -13.45 -3.39
C GLU A 84 -6.47 -13.26 -3.43
N PHE A 85 -6.01 -12.05 -3.77
CA PHE A 85 -4.68 -11.56 -3.45
C PHE A 85 -4.82 -10.30 -2.62
N SER A 86 -3.84 -10.03 -1.77
CA SER A 86 -3.78 -8.78 -1.02
C SER A 86 -2.41 -8.17 -1.17
N PHE A 87 -2.37 -6.85 -1.33
CA PHE A 87 -1.12 -6.12 -1.25
C PHE A 87 -0.77 -5.92 0.22
N GLU A 88 0.25 -6.65 0.69
CA GLU A 88 0.83 -6.44 2.02
C GLU A 88 1.64 -5.15 2.09
N SER A 89 2.15 -4.69 0.95
CA SER A 89 2.77 -3.37 0.73
C SER A 89 2.64 -2.98 -0.74
N PRO A 90 3.02 -1.75 -1.15
CA PRO A 90 3.12 -1.39 -2.57
C PRO A 90 3.97 -2.37 -3.39
N TYR A 91 4.88 -3.07 -2.70
CA TYR A 91 5.91 -3.88 -3.31
C TYR A 91 5.80 -5.36 -3.02
N VAL A 92 4.86 -5.77 -2.16
CA VAL A 92 4.68 -7.15 -1.70
C VAL A 92 3.25 -7.57 -1.92
N VAL A 93 3.09 -8.60 -2.74
CA VAL A 93 1.81 -9.20 -3.09
C VAL A 93 1.71 -10.56 -2.41
N THR A 94 0.57 -10.77 -1.77
CA THR A 94 0.26 -11.99 -1.05
C THR A 94 -0.77 -12.75 -1.84
N VAL A 95 -0.39 -13.92 -2.33
CA VAL A 95 -1.25 -14.77 -3.15
C VAL A 95 -1.74 -15.94 -2.29
N TYR A 96 -3.05 -16.08 -2.17
CA TYR A 96 -3.70 -17.10 -1.34
C TYR A 96 -4.04 -18.40 -2.11
N HIS A 97 -3.70 -18.42 -3.41
CA HIS A 97 -3.92 -19.54 -4.32
C HIS A 97 -2.62 -20.13 -4.84
N GLN A 98 -2.71 -21.29 -5.47
CA GLN A 98 -1.55 -21.94 -6.08
C GLN A 98 -1.21 -21.23 -7.39
N ILE A 99 0.05 -20.85 -7.56
CA ILE A 99 0.56 -20.45 -8.87
C ILE A 99 0.96 -21.74 -9.60
N PRO A 100 0.31 -22.10 -10.72
CA PRO A 100 0.64 -23.30 -11.46
C PRO A 100 2.04 -23.18 -12.11
N PRO A 101 2.71 -24.31 -12.41
CA PRO A 101 4.00 -24.31 -13.11
C PRO A 101 4.01 -23.49 -14.40
N THR A 102 2.88 -23.43 -15.12
CA THR A 102 2.74 -22.71 -16.38
C THR A 102 2.85 -21.19 -16.24
N GLU A 103 2.64 -20.67 -15.04
CA GLU A 103 2.76 -19.25 -14.71
C GLU A 103 4.16 -18.91 -14.16
N ILE A 104 5.06 -19.88 -14.03
CA ILE A 104 6.46 -19.66 -13.69
C ILE A 104 7.23 -19.50 -15.01
N LEU A 105 7.65 -18.27 -15.30
CA LEU A 105 8.36 -17.91 -16.53
C LEU A 105 9.80 -18.41 -16.51
N GLY A 106 10.43 -18.40 -15.34
CA GLY A 106 11.80 -18.88 -15.17
C GLY A 106 12.26 -18.87 -13.72
N ASP A 107 13.37 -19.56 -13.49
CA ASP A 107 14.08 -19.56 -12.21
C ASP A 107 15.55 -19.20 -12.39
N PHE A 108 16.17 -18.68 -11.34
CA PHE A 108 17.55 -18.24 -11.38
C PHE A 108 18.17 -18.30 -9.98
N PRO A 109 19.50 -18.48 -9.84
CA PRO A 109 20.16 -18.32 -8.55
C PRO A 109 19.98 -16.88 -8.03
N CYS A 110 19.49 -16.68 -6.80
CA CYS A 110 19.23 -15.31 -6.28
C CYS A 110 20.46 -14.40 -6.35
N ARG A 111 21.67 -14.96 -6.20
CA ARG A 111 22.94 -14.22 -6.33
C ARG A 111 23.18 -13.59 -7.70
N LYS A 112 22.58 -14.14 -8.77
CA LYS A 112 22.64 -13.57 -10.12
C LYS A 112 21.70 -12.36 -10.29
N ALA A 113 20.86 -12.09 -9.30
CA ALA A 113 19.95 -10.95 -9.25
C ALA A 113 20.27 -10.05 -8.05
N ALA A 114 21.54 -10.01 -7.65
CA ALA A 114 21.98 -9.28 -6.46
C ALA A 114 21.89 -7.77 -6.61
N ASN A 115 21.89 -7.28 -7.85
CA ASN A 115 21.71 -5.88 -8.16
C ASN A 115 20.88 -5.73 -9.44
N PRO A 116 20.39 -4.51 -9.68
CA PRO A 116 19.68 -4.17 -10.89
C PRO A 116 20.29 -4.66 -12.24
N GLU A 117 21.58 -4.45 -12.51
CA GLU A 117 22.17 -4.90 -13.80
C GLU A 117 22.08 -6.40 -13.98
N SER A 118 22.44 -7.13 -12.93
CA SER A 118 22.47 -8.58 -12.96
C SER A 118 21.08 -9.18 -13.11
N LEU A 119 20.06 -8.53 -12.54
CA LEU A 119 18.66 -8.89 -12.73
C LEU A 119 18.19 -8.64 -14.18
N ALA A 120 18.80 -7.70 -14.90
CA ALA A 120 18.56 -7.50 -16.33
C ALA A 120 18.89 -8.66 -17.19
N GLU A 121 20.09 -9.16 -16.96
CA GLU A 121 20.62 -10.28 -17.70
C GLU A 121 19.74 -11.49 -17.43
N VAL A 122 19.27 -11.67 -16.18
CA VAL A 122 18.30 -12.71 -15.82
C VAL A 122 16.97 -12.55 -16.55
N VAL A 123 16.38 -11.35 -16.62
CA VAL A 123 15.10 -11.14 -17.33
C VAL A 123 15.23 -11.39 -18.83
N ILE A 124 16.31 -10.91 -19.44
CA ILE A 124 16.58 -11.12 -20.86
C ILE A 124 16.86 -12.61 -21.14
N GLU A 125 17.57 -13.31 -20.24
CA GLU A 125 17.80 -14.76 -20.31
C GLU A 125 16.47 -15.54 -20.27
N ILE A 126 15.50 -15.09 -19.47
CA ILE A 126 14.21 -15.76 -19.29
C ILE A 126 13.22 -15.41 -20.42
N LEU A 127 13.09 -14.13 -20.79
CA LEU A 127 12.02 -13.62 -21.68
C LEU A 127 12.48 -13.36 -23.13
N GLY A 128 13.79 -13.33 -23.39
CA GLY A 128 14.36 -13.05 -24.70
C GLY A 128 14.49 -11.56 -25.02
N ILE A 129 15.42 -11.22 -25.93
CA ILE A 129 15.72 -9.82 -26.31
C ILE A 129 14.63 -9.19 -27.18
N GLU A 130 13.97 -9.99 -28.03
CA GLU A 130 12.87 -9.55 -28.91
C GLU A 130 11.66 -9.04 -28.12
N TRP A 131 11.42 -9.61 -26.93
CA TRP A 131 10.38 -9.13 -26.00
C TRP A 131 10.66 -7.69 -25.55
N ALA A 132 11.92 -7.33 -25.27
CA ALA A 132 12.26 -5.96 -24.87
C ALA A 132 12.04 -4.95 -26.01
N GLU A 133 12.28 -5.36 -27.26
CA GLU A 133 12.06 -4.52 -28.45
C GLU A 133 10.57 -4.37 -28.76
N GLU A 134 9.80 -5.45 -28.70
CA GLU A 134 8.35 -5.42 -28.93
C GLU A 134 7.62 -4.59 -27.85
N VAL A 135 8.06 -4.69 -26.60
CA VAL A 135 7.54 -3.84 -25.52
C VAL A 135 7.86 -2.36 -25.80
N ALA A 136 9.06 -2.04 -26.31
CA ALA A 136 9.46 -0.68 -26.69
C ALA A 136 8.56 -0.03 -27.75
N ASP A 137 8.28 -0.77 -28.82
CA ASP A 137 7.40 -0.29 -29.89
C ASP A 137 5.95 -0.09 -29.39
N ARG A 138 5.49 -0.96 -28.49
CA ARG A 138 4.12 -0.91 -27.94
C ARG A 138 3.88 0.28 -27.00
N CYS A 139 4.91 0.82 -26.37
CA CYS A 139 4.83 1.98 -25.47
C CYS A 139 4.79 3.32 -26.20
N GLY A 140 5.32 3.37 -27.43
CA GLY A 140 5.35 4.57 -28.27
C GLY A 140 4.07 4.78 -29.09
N ASP A 141 3.08 3.88 -29.00
CA ASP A 141 1.85 3.92 -29.81
C ASP A 141 0.77 4.79 -29.13
N PRO A 142 0.53 6.02 -29.61
CA PRO A 142 -0.42 6.94 -28.99
C PRO A 142 -1.88 6.50 -29.09
N ALA A 143 -2.21 5.47 -29.89
CA ALA A 143 -3.57 4.98 -30.09
C ALA A 143 -4.05 4.01 -28.98
N ARG A 144 -3.18 3.59 -28.07
CA ARG A 144 -3.51 2.64 -26.99
C ARG A 144 -4.05 3.34 -25.75
N SER A 145 -4.69 2.59 -24.86
CA SER A 145 -5.08 3.15 -23.55
C SER A 145 -3.86 3.56 -22.75
N TRP A 146 -4.03 4.55 -21.88
CA TRP A 146 -2.93 5.09 -21.11
C TRP A 146 -2.33 4.05 -20.18
N GLU A 147 -3.15 3.23 -19.55
CA GLU A 147 -2.79 2.14 -18.63
C GLU A 147 -1.91 1.09 -19.31
N GLN A 148 -2.19 0.78 -20.58
CA GLN A 148 -1.38 -0.12 -21.39
C GLN A 148 -0.06 0.53 -21.81
N GLN A 149 -0.07 1.82 -22.11
CA GLN A 149 1.16 2.54 -22.43
C GLN A 149 2.04 2.69 -21.19
N THR A 150 1.49 2.95 -20.00
CA THR A 150 2.26 3.19 -18.78
C THR A 150 2.76 1.95 -18.07
N SER A 151 1.98 0.86 -18.00
CA SER A 151 2.43 -0.41 -17.41
C SER A 151 3.63 -1.01 -18.17
N LEU A 152 3.60 -0.93 -19.51
CA LEU A 152 4.71 -1.35 -20.36
C LEU A 152 5.81 -0.28 -20.47
N ALA A 153 5.48 1.02 -20.49
CA ALA A 153 6.49 2.08 -20.53
C ALA A 153 7.35 2.00 -19.29
N TRP A 154 6.75 1.77 -18.14
CA TRP A 154 7.47 1.68 -16.89
C TRP A 154 8.37 0.42 -16.84
N THR A 155 7.94 -0.69 -17.45
CA THR A 155 8.79 -1.87 -17.69
C THR A 155 10.02 -1.53 -18.53
N LEU A 156 9.99 -0.54 -19.44
CA LEU A 156 11.14 -0.10 -20.26
C LEU A 156 11.93 1.08 -19.69
N LEU A 157 11.26 1.98 -18.97
CA LEU A 157 11.83 3.15 -18.31
C LEU A 157 12.72 2.70 -17.15
N SER A 158 12.29 1.64 -16.47
CA SER A 158 13.09 0.85 -15.53
C SER A 158 14.02 -0.13 -16.23
N LEU A 159 14.28 0.04 -17.54
CA LEU A 159 15.34 -0.61 -18.32
C LEU A 159 16.38 0.39 -18.91
N LYS A 160 16.14 1.72 -18.87
CA LYS A 160 17.01 2.78 -19.45
C LYS A 160 16.91 4.13 -18.70
N PRO A 161 17.98 4.65 -18.05
CA PRO A 161 17.91 5.92 -17.29
C PRO A 161 17.78 7.13 -18.22
N GLU A 162 18.19 7.03 -19.48
CA GLU A 162 18.19 8.16 -20.43
C GLU A 162 16.77 8.56 -20.86
N VAL A 163 15.78 7.68 -20.66
CA VAL A 163 14.38 7.92 -21.07
C VAL A 163 13.63 8.78 -20.04
N TYR A 164 14.15 8.83 -18.81
CA TYR A 164 13.67 9.70 -17.72
C TYR A 164 13.82 11.20 -18.03
N GLU A 165 14.79 11.54 -18.88
CA GLU A 165 15.02 12.91 -19.31
C GLU A 165 14.03 13.38 -20.39
N SER A 166 13.13 12.52 -20.87
CA SER A 166 12.15 12.95 -21.86
C SER A 166 11.07 13.79 -21.19
N ALA A 167 11.08 15.10 -21.48
CA ALA A 167 10.05 16.05 -21.06
C ALA A 167 8.61 15.59 -21.40
N GLN A 168 8.47 14.68 -22.36
CA GLN A 168 7.21 14.06 -22.77
C GLN A 168 6.59 13.19 -21.66
N LEU A 169 7.38 12.44 -20.89
CA LEU A 169 6.88 11.59 -19.81
C LEU A 169 6.37 12.44 -18.64
N SER A 170 7.13 13.46 -18.24
CA SER A 170 6.69 14.41 -17.20
C SER A 170 5.46 15.19 -17.64
N HIS A 171 5.40 15.61 -18.90
CA HIS A 171 4.23 16.32 -19.43
C HIS A 171 2.97 15.47 -19.38
N ARG A 172 3.07 14.21 -19.82
CA ARG A 172 1.93 13.29 -19.80
C ARG A 172 1.44 13.01 -18.39
N LEU A 173 2.35 12.59 -17.50
CA LEU A 173 2.10 12.35 -16.08
C LEU A 173 1.38 13.53 -15.42
N ILE A 174 1.88 14.75 -15.62
CA ILE A 174 1.29 15.95 -15.00
C ILE A 174 -0.06 16.29 -15.64
N SER A 175 -0.18 16.17 -16.97
CA SER A 175 -1.40 16.54 -17.71
C SER A 175 -2.63 15.70 -17.39
N GLU A 176 -2.46 14.40 -17.16
CA GLU A 176 -3.59 13.48 -16.92
C GLU A 176 -4.01 13.48 -15.45
N SER A 177 -3.14 14.00 -14.58
CA SER A 177 -3.29 13.93 -13.12
C SER A 177 -3.96 15.13 -12.48
N LEU A 178 -3.81 16.31 -13.09
CA LEU A 178 -4.23 17.56 -12.49
C LEU A 178 -5.50 18.04 -13.14
N GLN A 179 -6.46 18.46 -12.30
CA GLN A 179 -7.71 19.03 -12.76
C GLN A 179 -7.57 20.56 -12.92
N GLY A 180 -8.42 21.14 -13.77
CA GLY A 180 -8.53 22.59 -13.94
C GLY A 180 -7.50 23.21 -14.88
N SER A 181 -7.42 24.54 -14.87
CA SER A 181 -6.58 25.35 -15.78
C SER A 181 -5.15 25.50 -15.25
N VAL A 182 -4.46 24.39 -14.98
CA VAL A 182 -3.06 24.40 -14.57
C VAL A 182 -2.16 24.40 -15.80
N ASP A 183 -1.13 25.25 -15.80
CA ASP A 183 -0.14 25.28 -16.88
C ASP A 183 0.81 24.08 -16.74
N VAL A 184 0.48 23.00 -17.45
CA VAL A 184 1.28 21.77 -17.49
C VAL A 184 2.69 22.04 -18.00
N SER A 185 2.85 22.91 -19.00
CA SER A 185 4.17 23.20 -19.57
C SER A 185 5.08 23.89 -18.55
N ALA A 186 4.52 24.87 -17.81
CA ALA A 186 5.22 25.50 -16.71
C ALA A 186 5.57 24.51 -15.58
N LEU A 187 4.65 23.59 -15.24
CA LEU A 187 4.94 22.55 -14.24
C LEU A 187 6.03 21.58 -14.66
N VAL A 188 6.09 21.20 -15.94
CA VAL A 188 7.17 20.35 -16.48
C VAL A 188 8.51 21.08 -16.40
N GLU A 189 8.54 22.37 -16.73
CA GLU A 189 9.74 23.19 -16.59
C GLU A 189 10.17 23.28 -15.12
N MET A 190 9.25 23.54 -14.19
CA MET A 190 9.52 23.52 -12.74
C MET A 190 10.08 22.17 -12.30
N TYR A 191 9.42 21.08 -12.69
CA TYR A 191 9.82 19.72 -12.36
C TYR A 191 11.23 19.40 -12.89
N SER A 192 11.57 19.83 -14.10
CA SER A 192 12.89 19.59 -14.70
C SER A 192 14.05 20.22 -13.90
N ARG A 193 13.77 21.30 -13.16
CA ARG A 193 14.73 21.97 -12.27
C ARG A 193 14.90 21.27 -10.92
N CYS A 194 14.01 20.33 -10.57
CA CYS A 194 14.13 19.55 -9.34
C CYS A 194 15.33 18.59 -9.39
N PRO A 195 16.02 18.36 -8.26
CA PRO A 195 17.13 17.42 -8.18
C PRO A 195 16.74 16.02 -8.67
N PRO A 196 17.65 15.27 -9.33
CA PRO A 196 17.36 13.93 -9.84
C PRO A 196 16.78 12.98 -8.79
N GLY A 197 17.27 13.02 -7.54
CA GLY A 197 16.76 12.19 -6.45
C GLY A 197 15.30 12.50 -6.05
N PHE A 198 14.89 13.78 -6.16
CA PHE A 198 13.50 14.16 -5.93
C PHE A 198 12.60 13.63 -7.04
N ARG A 199 13.00 13.84 -8.29
CA ARG A 199 12.26 13.37 -9.47
C ARG A 199 12.09 11.84 -9.45
N ALA A 200 13.20 11.13 -9.21
CA ALA A 200 13.23 9.69 -8.97
C ALA A 200 12.20 9.23 -7.95
N SER A 201 12.22 9.83 -6.76
CA SER A 201 11.27 9.49 -5.69
C SER A 201 9.83 9.82 -6.08
N PHE A 202 9.59 10.92 -6.78
CA PHE A 202 8.24 11.34 -7.16
C PHE A 202 7.59 10.33 -8.10
N GLU A 203 8.27 9.96 -9.17
CA GLU A 203 7.71 9.02 -10.14
C GLU A 203 7.61 7.60 -9.56
N ASP A 204 8.55 7.18 -8.71
CA ASP A 204 8.44 5.93 -7.98
C ASP A 204 7.13 5.85 -7.17
N ASN A 205 6.73 6.96 -6.52
CA ASN A 205 5.48 6.98 -5.74
C ASN A 205 4.23 7.20 -6.59
N TYR A 206 4.36 7.80 -7.78
CA TYR A 206 3.25 8.01 -8.71
C TYR A 206 2.81 6.72 -9.39
N TYR A 207 3.79 5.91 -9.84
CA TYR A 207 3.51 4.73 -10.66
C TYR A 207 3.34 3.43 -9.86
N ALA A 208 3.79 3.37 -8.61
CA ALA A 208 3.88 2.09 -7.91
C ALA A 208 2.55 1.52 -7.38
N VAL A 209 1.40 2.22 -7.47
CA VAL A 209 0.31 1.91 -6.54
C VAL A 209 -1.13 2.01 -7.04
N TYR A 210 -1.88 0.93 -6.79
CA TYR A 210 -3.35 0.76 -6.80
C TYR A 210 -4.11 1.12 -8.07
N GLU A 211 -3.71 0.70 -9.26
CA GLU A 211 -4.53 0.77 -10.51
C GLU A 211 -5.14 2.15 -10.88
N ILE A 212 -4.86 3.18 -10.08
CA ILE A 212 -5.39 4.54 -10.13
C ILE A 212 -4.22 5.43 -9.76
N PRO A 213 -3.68 6.18 -10.73
CA PRO A 213 -2.59 7.11 -10.48
C PRO A 213 -3.04 8.19 -9.50
N HIS A 214 -2.34 8.31 -8.37
CA HIS A 214 -2.64 9.34 -7.37
C HIS A 214 -1.48 10.33 -7.28
N PHE A 215 -1.53 11.35 -8.13
CA PHE A 215 -0.54 12.44 -8.17
C PHE A 215 -0.36 13.13 -6.82
N GLY A 216 -1.47 13.42 -6.13
CA GLY A 216 -1.44 14.05 -4.81
C GLY A 216 -0.64 13.23 -3.80
N ARG A 217 -0.83 11.91 -3.81
CA ARG A 217 -0.04 11.01 -2.98
C ARG A 217 1.44 11.07 -3.34
N ALA A 218 1.80 10.91 -4.61
CA ALA A 218 3.19 10.97 -5.04
C ALA A 218 3.88 12.26 -4.59
N LEU A 219 3.15 13.37 -4.70
CA LEU A 219 3.58 14.71 -4.31
C LEU A 219 3.84 14.80 -2.80
N PHE A 220 2.85 14.45 -1.98
CA PHE A 220 2.95 14.51 -0.53
C PHE A 220 3.97 13.51 0.02
N VAL A 221 3.98 12.30 -0.52
CA VAL A 221 4.89 11.25 -0.06
C VAL A 221 6.33 11.63 -0.38
N THR A 222 6.58 12.21 -1.55
CA THR A 222 7.93 12.65 -1.93
C THR A 222 8.35 13.91 -1.19
N GLY A 223 7.45 14.88 -1.01
CA GLY A 223 7.69 16.08 -0.21
C GLY A 223 8.09 15.72 1.22
N ALA A 224 7.33 14.85 1.88
CA ALA A 224 7.64 14.41 3.24
C ALA A 224 8.84 13.44 3.33
N ARG A 225 9.35 12.87 2.22
CA ARG A 225 10.64 12.14 2.21
C ARG A 225 11.82 13.08 2.03
N SER A 226 11.59 14.20 1.37
CA SER A 226 12.59 15.22 1.05
C SER A 226 12.69 16.30 2.13
N GLU A 227 12.13 16.03 3.32
CA GLU A 227 12.08 16.92 4.48
C GLU A 227 11.33 18.24 4.26
N LEU A 228 10.42 18.30 3.27
CA LEU A 228 9.62 19.48 2.94
C LEU A 228 8.34 19.59 3.80
N PHE A 229 8.46 19.26 5.09
CA PHE A 229 7.30 19.19 6.00
C PHE A 229 6.64 20.55 6.23
N SER A 230 7.43 21.62 6.32
CA SER A 230 6.95 22.99 6.47
C SER A 230 6.17 23.46 5.24
N THR A 231 6.60 23.07 4.04
CA THR A 231 5.91 23.38 2.78
C THR A 231 4.56 22.70 2.72
N LEU A 232 4.51 21.40 3.04
CA LEU A 232 3.24 20.66 3.07
C LEU A 232 2.28 21.24 4.12
N ALA A 233 2.76 21.60 5.31
CA ALA A 233 1.94 22.23 6.34
C ALA A 233 1.37 23.59 5.86
N ALA A 234 2.23 24.46 5.32
CA ALA A 234 1.83 25.78 4.83
C ALA A 234 0.77 25.67 3.72
N LEU A 235 0.93 24.74 2.78
CA LEU A 235 -0.03 24.54 1.70
C LEU A 235 -1.41 24.09 2.21
N LEU A 236 -1.46 23.22 3.22
CA LEU A 236 -2.71 22.81 3.85
C LEU A 236 -3.38 23.96 4.62
N GLU A 237 -2.58 24.89 5.17
CA GLU A 237 -3.09 26.10 5.85
C GLU A 237 -3.51 27.21 4.88
N GLY A 238 -3.31 27.00 3.56
CA GLY A 238 -3.61 27.99 2.52
C GLY A 238 -2.53 29.06 2.37
N ASP A 239 -1.37 28.87 3.00
CA ASP A 239 -0.23 29.78 2.96
C ASP A 239 0.69 29.49 1.77
N ARG A 240 1.45 30.52 1.38
CA ARG A 240 2.50 30.37 0.37
C ARG A 240 3.79 29.87 1.03
N PRO A 241 4.44 28.83 0.50
CA PRO A 241 5.72 28.38 1.03
C PRO A 241 6.78 29.49 0.92
N ALA A 242 7.51 29.72 2.01
CA ALA A 242 8.59 30.69 2.09
C ALA A 242 9.93 30.04 1.72
N SER A 243 10.11 29.72 0.42
CA SER A 243 11.31 29.05 -0.08
C SER A 243 11.54 29.33 -1.56
N ASP A 244 12.82 29.51 -1.93
CA ASP A 244 13.28 29.59 -3.32
C ASP A 244 13.74 28.22 -3.86
N ASP A 245 13.48 27.13 -3.14
CA ASP A 245 13.80 25.77 -3.57
C ASP A 245 12.90 25.34 -4.74
N PRO A 246 13.46 24.83 -5.85
CA PRO A 246 12.66 24.39 -7.00
C PRO A 246 11.66 23.27 -6.65
N ARG A 247 11.93 22.47 -5.61
CA ARG A 247 11.01 21.43 -5.12
C ARG A 247 9.76 22.04 -4.49
N ASP A 248 9.93 23.08 -3.68
CA ASP A 248 8.82 23.79 -3.03
C ASP A 248 7.96 24.52 -4.05
N GLU A 249 8.58 25.14 -5.06
CA GLU A 249 7.90 25.78 -6.18
C GLU A 249 7.04 24.77 -6.96
N PHE A 250 7.62 23.62 -7.33
CA PHE A 250 6.90 22.55 -8.01
C PHE A 250 5.74 22.01 -7.18
N ILE A 251 5.97 21.66 -5.90
CA ILE A 251 4.92 21.13 -5.02
C ILE A 251 3.78 22.15 -4.86
N ALA A 252 4.11 23.42 -4.58
CA ALA A 252 3.10 24.46 -4.42
C ALA A 252 2.30 24.71 -5.70
N ALA A 253 2.94 24.63 -6.86
CA ALA A 253 2.27 24.80 -8.13
C ALA A 253 1.35 23.62 -8.47
N ALA A 254 1.81 22.39 -8.24
CA ALA A 254 1.06 21.19 -8.53
C ALA A 254 -0.09 20.95 -7.52
N PHE A 255 0.09 21.35 -6.26
CA PHE A 255 -0.94 21.28 -5.21
C PHE A 255 -2.23 22.00 -5.61
N ARG A 256 -2.14 23.11 -6.35
CA ARG A 256 -3.32 23.87 -6.83
C ARG A 256 -4.18 23.12 -7.84
N GLY A 257 -3.63 22.09 -8.48
CA GLY A 257 -4.34 21.25 -9.45
C GLY A 257 -4.97 19.99 -8.83
N LEU A 258 -4.79 19.77 -7.53
CA LEU A 258 -5.32 18.60 -6.84
C LEU A 258 -6.76 18.83 -6.40
N SER A 259 -7.56 17.78 -6.50
CA SER A 259 -8.87 17.74 -5.86
C SER A 259 -8.73 17.64 -4.34
N VAL A 260 -9.74 18.11 -3.60
CA VAL A 260 -9.78 17.97 -2.13
C VAL A 260 -9.74 16.49 -1.72
N GLU A 261 -10.40 15.61 -2.48
CA GLU A 261 -10.38 14.15 -2.26
C GLU A 261 -8.96 13.59 -2.38
N ASP A 262 -8.20 13.98 -3.41
CA ASP A 262 -6.82 13.54 -3.61
C ASP A 262 -5.89 14.05 -2.51
N ILE A 263 -6.10 15.30 -2.05
CA ILE A 263 -5.34 15.85 -0.93
C ILE A 263 -5.63 15.05 0.34
N GLY A 264 -6.90 14.74 0.64
CA GLY A 264 -7.28 13.96 1.81
C GLY A 264 -6.65 12.57 1.84
N LEU A 265 -6.67 11.86 0.72
CA LEU A 265 -6.01 10.56 0.62
C LEU A 265 -4.48 10.68 0.80
N ALA A 266 -3.86 11.67 0.16
CA ALA A 266 -2.43 11.92 0.25
C ALA A 266 -1.96 12.26 1.68
N VAL A 267 -2.74 13.08 2.39
CA VAL A 267 -2.48 13.44 3.79
C VAL A 267 -2.64 12.21 4.70
N LEU A 268 -3.71 11.43 4.54
CA LEU A 268 -3.94 10.20 5.28
C LEU A 268 -2.78 9.20 5.12
N GLU A 269 -2.35 8.97 3.88
CA GLU A 269 -1.21 8.10 3.61
C GLU A 269 0.10 8.63 4.21
N THR A 270 0.31 9.94 4.16
CA THR A 270 1.52 10.57 4.70
C THR A 270 1.61 10.41 6.22
N LEU A 271 0.48 10.51 6.93
CA LEU A 271 0.38 10.26 8.36
C LEU A 271 0.64 8.79 8.75
N CYS A 272 0.27 7.85 7.88
CA CYS A 272 0.41 6.42 8.13
C CYS A 272 1.78 5.85 7.72
N ALA A 273 2.46 6.48 6.77
CA ALA A 273 3.78 6.03 6.32
C ALA A 273 4.81 6.05 7.47
N ARG A 274 5.63 4.99 7.58
CA ARG A 274 6.70 4.82 8.57
C ARG A 274 7.81 5.86 8.39
N ARG A 275 7.54 7.11 8.76
CA ARG A 275 8.46 8.24 8.67
C ARG A 275 8.89 8.60 10.07
N ALA A 276 10.15 8.31 10.37
CA ALA A 276 10.72 8.51 11.71
C ALA A 276 10.67 9.98 12.19
N ASN A 277 10.39 10.95 11.31
CA ASN A 277 10.65 12.37 11.60
C ASN A 277 9.51 13.33 11.18
N LEU A 278 8.25 12.89 10.99
CA LEU A 278 7.17 13.87 10.76
C LEU A 278 7.01 14.75 12.01
N PRO A 279 7.25 16.08 11.93
CA PRO A 279 7.16 16.95 13.10
C PRO A 279 5.74 16.96 13.67
N GLU A 280 5.61 17.04 15.00
CA GLU A 280 4.30 17.02 15.66
C GLU A 280 3.39 18.15 15.15
N GLY A 281 3.92 19.36 14.97
CA GLY A 281 3.15 20.48 14.42
C GLY A 281 2.60 20.20 13.02
N THR A 282 3.42 19.62 12.12
CA THR A 282 2.96 19.22 10.77
C THR A 282 1.89 18.13 10.84
N ARG A 283 2.06 17.15 11.75
CA ARG A 283 1.07 16.10 11.99
C ARG A 283 -0.26 16.69 12.46
N GLU A 284 -0.23 17.62 13.40
CA GLU A 284 -1.43 18.31 13.89
C GLU A 284 -2.11 19.12 12.79
N THR A 285 -1.36 19.85 11.96
CA THR A 285 -1.91 20.57 10.79
C THR A 285 -2.59 19.60 9.81
N MET A 286 -1.94 18.47 9.50
CA MET A 286 -2.51 17.43 8.63
C MET A 286 -3.80 16.83 9.20
N LEU A 287 -3.82 16.50 10.50
CA LEU A 287 -5.00 15.96 11.15
C LEU A 287 -6.15 16.97 11.19
N ARG A 288 -5.85 18.24 11.49
CA ARG A 288 -6.85 19.32 11.49
C ARG A 288 -7.44 19.52 10.09
N TRP A 289 -6.59 19.53 9.06
CA TRP A 289 -7.05 19.67 7.67
C TRP A 289 -8.03 18.54 7.28
N LEU A 290 -7.74 17.30 7.67
CA LEU A 290 -8.63 16.15 7.43
C LEU A 290 -9.98 16.28 8.14
N GLU A 291 -10.01 16.90 9.32
CA GLU A 291 -11.25 17.17 10.06
C GLU A 291 -12.07 18.27 9.40
N ASP A 292 -11.41 19.34 8.94
CA ASP A 292 -12.06 20.44 8.23
C ASP A 292 -12.63 20.02 6.87
N HIS A 293 -12.06 18.96 6.25
CA HIS A 293 -12.47 18.37 4.96
C HIS A 293 -12.92 16.91 5.12
N CYS A 294 -13.68 16.63 6.17
CA CYS A 294 -14.00 15.27 6.56
C CYS A 294 -14.94 14.54 5.58
N GLU A 295 -15.82 15.25 4.85
CA GLU A 295 -16.73 14.62 3.88
C GLU A 295 -15.96 14.05 2.68
N GLU A 296 -14.97 14.78 2.19
CA GLU A 296 -14.10 14.37 1.08
C GLU A 296 -13.09 13.30 1.52
N SER A 297 -12.68 13.34 2.80
CA SER A 297 -11.70 12.41 3.37
C SER A 297 -12.31 11.08 3.86
N GLU A 298 -13.64 10.98 3.94
CA GLU A 298 -14.38 9.81 4.45
C GLU A 298 -14.04 8.53 3.69
N LYS A 299 -13.98 8.58 2.35
CA LYS A 299 -13.63 7.42 1.51
C LYS A 299 -12.24 6.89 1.83
N GLY A 300 -11.28 7.79 2.05
CA GLY A 300 -9.91 7.44 2.45
C GLY A 300 -9.87 6.84 3.85
N ALA A 301 -10.66 7.36 4.79
CA ALA A 301 -10.80 6.80 6.13
C ALA A 301 -11.34 5.36 6.08
N ILE A 302 -12.44 5.13 5.35
CA ILE A 302 -13.05 3.81 5.13
C ILE A 302 -12.04 2.84 4.53
N TYR A 303 -11.28 3.28 3.53
CA TYR A 303 -10.22 2.48 2.94
C TYR A 303 -9.19 2.05 4.00
N MET A 304 -8.73 2.97 4.85
CA MET A 304 -7.78 2.65 5.92
C MET A 304 -8.36 1.65 6.93
N VAL A 305 -9.64 1.78 7.29
CA VAL A 305 -10.34 0.82 8.14
C VAL A 305 -10.38 -0.56 7.48
N ARG A 306 -10.73 -0.62 6.20
CA ARG A 306 -10.88 -1.87 5.44
C ARG A 306 -9.59 -2.68 5.39
N PHE A 307 -8.45 -1.99 5.30
CA PHE A 307 -7.14 -2.61 5.09
C PHE A 307 -6.20 -2.51 6.30
N ALA A 308 -6.70 -2.18 7.49
CA ALA A 308 -5.91 -1.91 8.70
C ALA A 308 -4.95 -3.03 9.14
N ASP A 309 -5.28 -4.31 8.90
CA ASP A 309 -4.41 -5.42 9.32
C ASP A 309 -3.50 -5.93 8.20
N SER A 310 -3.76 -5.53 6.96
CA SER A 310 -3.11 -6.07 5.76
C SER A 310 -2.28 -5.04 5.01
N ASN A 311 -2.47 -3.75 5.27
CA ASN A 311 -1.72 -2.70 4.62
C ASN A 311 -0.41 -2.42 5.36
N PHE A 312 0.69 -2.27 4.61
CA PHE A 312 1.97 -1.73 5.10
C PHE A 312 1.82 -0.39 5.83
N LEU A 313 0.83 0.42 5.45
CA LEU A 313 0.45 1.66 6.14
C LEU A 313 -0.12 1.43 7.55
N ALA A 314 -0.65 0.24 7.81
CA ALA A 314 -1.32 -0.13 9.04
C ALA A 314 -0.61 -1.24 9.84
N ARG A 315 0.65 -1.58 9.45
CA ARG A 315 1.67 -2.01 10.42
C ARG A 315 1.88 -0.98 11.54
N GLU A 316 1.41 0.25 11.35
CA GLU A 316 1.27 1.31 12.34
C GLU A 316 -0.22 1.51 12.72
N GLY A 317 -0.98 0.41 12.86
CA GLY A 317 -2.44 0.38 12.92
C GLY A 317 -3.06 1.43 13.82
N GLU A 318 -2.47 1.72 14.99
CA GLU A 318 -2.97 2.77 15.89
C GLU A 318 -3.00 4.18 15.25
N ARG A 319 -2.04 4.53 14.40
CA ARG A 319 -1.98 5.86 13.75
C ARG A 319 -3.01 6.00 12.63
N GLY A 320 -3.13 4.98 11.77
CA GLY A 320 -4.11 4.97 10.69
C GLY A 320 -5.54 4.90 11.21
N ILE A 321 -5.79 4.06 12.21
CA ILE A 321 -7.07 3.98 12.93
C ILE A 321 -7.35 5.30 13.64
N GLY A 322 -6.36 5.93 14.26
CA GLY A 322 -6.52 7.24 14.90
C GLY A 322 -6.97 8.33 13.94
N ALA A 323 -6.31 8.46 12.78
CA ALA A 323 -6.69 9.44 11.75
C ALA A 323 -8.09 9.14 11.16
N ALA A 324 -8.38 7.88 10.82
CA ALA A 324 -9.70 7.48 10.34
C ALA A 324 -10.81 7.74 11.37
N THR A 325 -10.55 7.44 12.65
CA THR A 325 -11.47 7.70 13.76
C THR A 325 -11.81 9.19 13.88
N ARG A 326 -10.80 10.07 13.73
CA ARG A 326 -11.00 11.52 13.80
C ARG A 326 -11.89 12.03 12.67
N ILE A 327 -11.63 11.59 11.44
CA ILE A 327 -12.47 11.93 10.27
C ILE A 327 -13.90 11.47 10.50
N LEU A 328 -14.10 10.20 10.85
CA LEU A 328 -15.44 9.63 11.06
C LEU A 328 -16.21 10.31 12.21
N LYS A 329 -15.52 10.80 13.24
CA LYS A 329 -16.16 11.64 14.27
C LYS A 329 -16.55 13.01 13.72
N ALA A 330 -15.67 13.62 12.91
CA ALA A 330 -15.87 14.95 12.34
C ALA A 330 -17.04 14.99 11.34
N THR A 331 -17.30 13.92 10.58
CA THR A 331 -18.45 13.89 9.65
C THR A 331 -19.81 13.98 10.34
N GLY A 332 -19.89 13.64 11.64
CA GLY A 332 -21.13 13.68 12.41
C GLY A 332 -22.22 12.71 11.94
N ARG A 333 -21.91 11.83 10.98
CA ARG A 333 -22.83 10.81 10.44
C ARG A 333 -22.90 9.60 11.36
N ASP A 334 -23.88 8.72 11.12
CA ASP A 334 -23.93 7.43 11.80
C ASP A 334 -22.85 6.48 11.25
N TYR A 335 -21.63 6.63 11.77
CA TYR A 335 -20.49 5.81 11.41
C TYR A 335 -20.63 4.36 11.85
N VAL A 336 -21.49 4.04 12.84
CA VAL A 336 -21.60 2.67 13.35
C VAL A 336 -22.22 1.79 12.27
N GLU A 337 -23.35 2.19 11.70
CA GLU A 337 -24.01 1.44 10.61
C GLU A 337 -23.08 1.27 9.41
N MET A 338 -22.44 2.35 8.96
CA MET A 338 -21.45 2.33 7.87
C MET A 338 -20.30 1.35 8.13
N LEU A 339 -19.72 1.37 9.34
CA LEU A 339 -18.62 0.47 9.70
C LEU A 339 -19.08 -1.00 9.78
N LEU A 340 -20.35 -1.25 10.13
CA LEU A 340 -20.92 -2.59 10.14
C LEU A 340 -21.11 -3.14 8.73
N GLU A 341 -21.60 -2.33 7.79
CA GLU A 341 -21.72 -2.72 6.38
C GLU A 341 -20.38 -3.15 5.78
N LEU A 342 -19.27 -2.49 6.16
CA LEU A 342 -17.92 -2.90 5.72
C LEU A 342 -17.55 -4.33 6.11
N THR A 343 -18.16 -4.87 7.16
CA THR A 343 -17.86 -6.21 7.68
C THR A 343 -18.56 -7.32 6.90
N GLU A 344 -19.50 -6.97 6.03
CA GLU A 344 -20.18 -7.88 5.11
C GLU A 344 -19.36 -8.11 3.82
N ALA A 345 -18.28 -7.36 3.61
CA ALA A 345 -17.37 -7.57 2.48
C ALA A 345 -16.61 -8.90 2.61
N ASP A 346 -16.34 -9.57 1.47
CA ASP A 346 -15.56 -10.82 1.35
C ASP A 346 -14.05 -10.65 1.65
N TYR A 347 -13.69 -9.78 2.60
CA TYR A 347 -12.32 -9.57 3.05
C TYR A 347 -12.20 -9.72 4.57
N PRO A 348 -11.85 -10.93 5.07
CA PRO A 348 -11.80 -11.22 6.50
C PRO A 348 -10.98 -10.23 7.37
N PRO A 349 -9.88 -9.62 6.89
CA PRO A 349 -9.13 -8.63 7.68
C PRO A 349 -9.87 -7.32 7.98
N THR A 350 -10.91 -6.98 7.24
CA THR A 350 -11.70 -5.75 7.48
C THR A 350 -12.33 -5.72 8.87
N HIS A 351 -12.65 -6.89 9.43
CA HIS A 351 -13.19 -7.02 10.79
C HIS A 351 -12.30 -6.34 11.85
N PHE A 352 -10.98 -6.47 11.70
CA PHE A 352 -10.02 -5.99 12.69
C PHE A 352 -9.99 -4.47 12.74
N GLY A 353 -9.85 -3.82 11.59
CA GLY A 353 -9.90 -2.36 11.49
C GLY A 353 -11.23 -1.80 11.97
N VAL A 354 -12.35 -2.46 11.66
CA VAL A 354 -13.67 -2.07 12.16
C VAL A 354 -13.73 -2.15 13.68
N CYS A 355 -13.29 -3.26 14.30
CA CYS A 355 -13.26 -3.37 15.76
C CYS A 355 -12.37 -2.30 16.41
N ASP A 356 -11.21 -2.02 15.82
CA ASP A 356 -10.29 -1.01 16.35
C ASP A 356 -10.88 0.39 16.28
N VAL A 357 -11.49 0.78 15.15
CA VAL A 357 -12.19 2.07 15.02
C VAL A 357 -13.38 2.14 15.97
N LEU A 358 -14.24 1.13 16.04
CA LEU A 358 -15.39 1.11 16.96
C LEU A 358 -14.95 1.27 18.43
N GLY A 359 -13.85 0.61 18.82
CA GLY A 359 -13.26 0.78 20.14
C GLY A 359 -12.71 2.19 20.39
N ALA A 360 -11.99 2.77 19.41
CA ALA A 360 -11.43 4.11 19.50
C ALA A 360 -12.50 5.23 19.49
N LEU A 361 -13.64 4.96 18.84
CA LEU A 361 -14.81 5.84 18.87
C LEU A 361 -15.45 5.89 20.26
N GLN A 362 -15.34 4.79 21.03
CA GLN A 362 -15.94 4.60 22.36
C GLN A 362 -17.47 4.73 22.36
N ASP A 363 -18.12 4.38 21.24
CA ASP A 363 -19.58 4.46 21.11
C ASP A 363 -20.26 3.16 21.56
N GLU A 364 -21.15 3.27 22.56
CA GLU A 364 -21.93 2.14 23.08
C GLU A 364 -22.83 1.47 22.05
N ARG A 365 -23.22 2.16 20.97
CA ARG A 365 -23.98 1.60 19.85
C ARG A 365 -23.25 0.46 19.14
N ALA A 366 -21.92 0.39 19.28
CA ALA A 366 -21.11 -0.71 18.75
C ALA A 366 -21.21 -2.02 19.58
N ILE A 367 -21.66 -1.95 20.84
CA ILE A 367 -21.69 -3.10 21.77
C ILE A 367 -22.44 -4.32 21.21
N PRO A 368 -23.62 -4.20 20.56
CA PRO A 368 -24.32 -5.35 19.99
C PRO A 368 -23.47 -6.14 18.98
N TYR A 369 -22.75 -5.44 18.11
CA TYR A 369 -21.86 -6.05 17.12
C TYR A 369 -20.60 -6.65 17.76
N LEU A 370 -20.00 -5.95 18.72
CA LEU A 370 -18.84 -6.49 19.44
C LEU A 370 -19.23 -7.74 20.24
N SER A 371 -20.43 -7.75 20.84
CA SER A 371 -21.00 -8.91 21.52
C SER A 371 -21.20 -10.12 20.60
N SER A 372 -21.68 -9.91 19.36
CA SER A 372 -21.80 -11.02 18.40
C SER A 372 -20.42 -11.54 17.98
N SER A 373 -19.44 -10.64 17.84
CA SER A 373 -18.05 -10.98 17.53
C SER A 373 -17.36 -11.79 18.63
N LEU A 374 -17.78 -11.67 19.90
CA LEU A 374 -17.31 -12.52 21.01
C LEU A 374 -17.70 -14.00 20.85
N SER A 375 -18.70 -14.33 20.04
CA SER A 375 -19.10 -15.72 19.78
C SER A 375 -18.52 -16.30 18.49
N HIS A 376 -17.66 -15.53 17.80
CA HIS A 376 -17.12 -15.96 16.52
C HIS A 376 -16.18 -17.17 16.65
N GLN A 377 -16.16 -18.04 15.63
CA GLN A 377 -15.33 -19.27 15.67
C GLN A 377 -13.84 -18.98 15.79
N ASP A 378 -13.41 -17.82 15.32
CA ASP A 378 -12.03 -17.39 15.39
C ASP A 378 -11.65 -16.57 16.59
N LYS A 379 -10.52 -16.98 17.14
CA LYS A 379 -9.92 -16.42 18.33
C LYS A 379 -9.39 -15.00 18.12
N THR A 380 -8.94 -14.64 16.92
CA THR A 380 -8.40 -13.30 16.67
C THR A 380 -9.56 -12.30 16.66
N ARG A 381 -10.64 -12.60 15.92
CA ARG A 381 -11.87 -11.81 15.95
C ARG A 381 -12.44 -11.65 17.37
N ARG A 382 -12.47 -12.72 18.16
CA ARG A 382 -12.88 -12.65 19.57
C ARG A 382 -11.96 -11.75 20.41
N ALA A 383 -10.64 -11.85 20.23
CA ALA A 383 -9.68 -11.03 20.97
C ALA A 383 -9.78 -9.54 20.61
N SER A 384 -9.95 -9.20 19.33
CA SER A 384 -10.17 -7.82 18.88
C SER A 384 -11.47 -7.23 19.43
N ALA A 385 -12.54 -8.03 19.50
CA ALA A 385 -13.78 -7.61 20.13
C ALA A 385 -13.61 -7.32 21.64
N VAL A 386 -12.84 -8.14 22.36
CA VAL A 386 -12.49 -7.86 23.78
C VAL A 386 -11.71 -6.55 23.90
N ALA A 387 -10.72 -6.31 23.03
CA ALA A 387 -9.93 -5.08 23.05
C ALA A 387 -10.78 -3.83 22.75
N ALA A 388 -11.70 -3.92 21.78
CA ALA A 388 -12.63 -2.84 21.46
C ALA A 388 -13.59 -2.54 22.61
N LEU A 389 -14.14 -3.58 23.25
CA LEU A 389 -14.99 -3.44 24.44
C LEU A 389 -14.22 -2.82 25.62
N ASP A 390 -12.95 -3.17 25.82
CA ASP A 390 -12.10 -2.56 26.85
C ASP A 390 -11.95 -1.05 26.64
N ARG A 391 -11.71 -0.64 25.38
CA ARG A 391 -11.63 0.78 25.01
C ARG A 391 -12.96 1.51 25.22
N ILE A 392 -14.11 0.87 24.97
CA ILE A 392 -15.43 1.45 25.26
C ILE A 392 -15.63 1.62 26.78
N GLY A 393 -15.24 0.64 27.59
CA GLY A 393 -15.13 0.77 29.04
C GLY A 393 -16.44 0.92 29.83
N THR A 394 -17.60 0.75 29.20
CA THR A 394 -18.90 0.91 29.88
C THR A 394 -19.22 -0.32 30.73
N PRO A 395 -20.08 -0.21 31.77
CA PRO A 395 -20.40 -1.37 32.62
C PRO A 395 -20.86 -2.60 31.84
N LYS A 396 -21.66 -2.39 30.79
CA LYS A 396 -22.11 -3.44 29.87
C LYS A 396 -20.95 -4.06 29.08
N ALA A 397 -20.01 -3.25 28.60
CA ALA A 397 -18.81 -3.75 27.93
C ALA A 397 -17.94 -4.59 28.87
N VAL A 398 -17.75 -4.14 30.12
CA VAL A 398 -16.99 -4.88 31.14
C VAL A 398 -17.66 -6.22 31.49
N GLU A 399 -18.99 -6.27 31.59
CA GLU A 399 -19.72 -7.54 31.78
C GLU A 399 -19.48 -8.54 30.64
N LEU A 400 -19.52 -8.06 29.39
CA LEU A 400 -19.20 -8.88 28.22
C LEU A 400 -17.76 -9.39 28.26
N ILE A 401 -16.78 -8.56 28.65
CA ILE A 401 -15.39 -8.98 28.83
C ILE A 401 -15.27 -10.07 29.90
N ARG A 402 -15.95 -9.91 31.05
CA ARG A 402 -15.97 -10.93 32.12
C ARG A 402 -16.51 -12.27 31.64
N SER A 403 -17.47 -12.28 30.72
CA SER A 403 -18.03 -13.50 30.14
C SER A 403 -17.00 -14.32 29.34
N MET A 404 -15.90 -13.70 28.91
CA MET A 404 -14.86 -14.31 28.08
C MET A 404 -13.69 -14.93 28.87
N GLN A 405 -13.70 -14.88 30.21
CA GLN A 405 -12.64 -15.45 31.06
C GLN A 405 -12.41 -16.95 30.83
N SER A 406 -13.45 -17.67 30.44
CA SER A 406 -13.41 -19.11 30.16
C SER A 406 -13.10 -19.45 28.70
N ASP A 407 -12.75 -18.47 27.85
CA ASP A 407 -12.44 -18.71 26.44
C ASP A 407 -11.29 -19.71 26.27
N ARG A 408 -11.42 -20.63 25.32
CA ARG A 408 -10.42 -21.67 25.06
C ARG A 408 -9.08 -21.15 24.51
N ALA A 409 -9.07 -19.96 23.91
CA ALA A 409 -7.89 -19.41 23.26
C ALA A 409 -7.06 -18.55 24.20
N VAL A 410 -5.76 -18.84 24.29
CA VAL A 410 -4.80 -18.09 25.12
C VAL A 410 -4.76 -16.60 24.78
N GLN A 411 -4.88 -16.26 23.48
CA GLN A 411 -4.92 -14.86 23.03
C GLN A 411 -6.08 -14.09 23.65
N VAL A 412 -7.27 -14.70 23.69
CA VAL A 412 -8.48 -14.08 24.23
C VAL A 412 -8.35 -13.95 25.75
N LYS A 413 -7.87 -14.98 26.45
CA LYS A 413 -7.63 -14.91 27.90
C LYS A 413 -6.69 -13.76 28.28
N LYS A 414 -5.58 -13.60 27.56
CA LYS A 414 -4.64 -12.49 27.78
C LYS A 414 -5.29 -11.12 27.57
N ALA A 415 -6.11 -10.98 26.54
CA ALA A 415 -6.85 -9.74 26.28
C ALA A 415 -7.84 -9.44 27.42
N VAL A 416 -8.57 -10.45 27.89
CA VAL A 416 -9.51 -10.33 29.03
C VAL A 416 -8.78 -9.98 30.32
N GLU A 417 -7.69 -10.67 30.64
CA GLU A 417 -6.87 -10.38 31.84
C GLU A 417 -6.32 -8.95 31.80
N SER A 418 -5.82 -8.51 30.63
CA SER A 418 -5.28 -7.15 30.46
C SER A 418 -6.36 -6.08 30.60
N ALA A 419 -7.55 -6.33 30.05
CA ALA A 419 -8.69 -5.43 30.17
C ALA A 419 -9.19 -5.35 31.62
N LEU A 420 -9.45 -6.49 32.26
CA LEU A 420 -9.95 -6.54 33.64
C LEU A 420 -8.94 -6.05 34.68
N ALA A 421 -7.65 -5.93 34.35
CA ALA A 421 -6.66 -5.31 35.23
C ALA A 421 -6.77 -3.77 35.27
N ARG A 422 -7.49 -3.16 34.31
CA ARG A 422 -7.66 -1.70 34.17
C ARG A 422 -8.96 -1.17 34.79
N HIS A 423 -9.91 -2.06 35.09
CA HIS A 423 -11.22 -1.78 35.70
C HIS A 423 -11.33 -2.46 37.06
#